data_AF-W5NJM4-F1
#
_entry.id   AF-W5NJM4-F1
#
_cell.length_a   1.000
_cell.length_b   1.000
_cell.length_c   1.000
_cell.angle_alpha   90.00
_cell.angle_beta   90.00
_cell.angle_gamma   90.00
#
_symmetry.space_group_name_H-M   'P 1'
#
loop_
_entity.id
_entity.type
_entity.pdbx_description
1 polymer ?
#
loop_
_entity_poly.entity_id
_entity_poly.type
_entity_poly.pdbx_seq_one_letter_code
_entity_poly.pdbx_strand_id
1 'polypeptide(L)'
;VKKKHSQSRNRSLQLQQTMFVTRGPEDDVPDLEDMDTSDSQWCWFYLADCGVWHMFEVDSSSTCNMTSEDIEKHYRSNQQGVLEFSTAKYTYLLDFSVMKQTNTKTGKQRPIKRALYSVTAFRFICDNLSLPVPSHWEMIDTDQPYQMISLLGDTYEYKEVARLFERTMAAHIRAIKRIQNIDLWEFFCRRKKAQLRKIKRVQDIEERMLFHGTSYNVIQAICTHNFDWRLSGSHGDVYGKGTYFARDAGYSSKFCRSAGNHLTSLQKHGVTPPVFQSEPPFKSMFIARVLVGDYTVGNSTYCRPPSKDKSFVNLYDSCVDDITNPKIFVIFDSNQVYPEYLIEFY
;
A
#
# COMPACT_ATOMS: atom_id res chain seq x y z
N VAL A 1 32.43 -28.41 65.91
CA VAL A 1 31.42 -29.20 66.66
C VAL A 1 30.48 -29.87 65.64
N LYS A 2 30.85 -31.03 65.07
CA LYS A 2 30.31 -32.39 65.31
C LYS A 2 28.78 -32.51 65.57
N LYS A 3 28.04 -33.11 64.62
CA LYS A 3 27.21 -34.35 64.69
C LYS A 3 26.14 -34.31 63.57
N LYS A 4 26.12 -35.18 62.55
CA LYS A 4 25.87 -36.65 62.44
C LYS A 4 24.40 -37.08 62.57
N HIS A 5 23.92 -37.70 61.46
CA HIS A 5 23.11 -38.94 61.34
C HIS A 5 21.66 -38.95 61.88
N SER A 6 20.69 -39.72 61.38
CA SER A 6 20.62 -40.77 60.34
C SER A 6 19.15 -41.16 60.11
N GLN A 7 18.88 -41.64 58.89
CA GLN A 7 17.89 -42.65 58.43
C GLN A 7 16.85 -43.24 59.40
N SER A 8 15.65 -43.46 58.85
CA SER A 8 14.83 -44.64 59.14
C SER A 8 13.98 -45.04 57.93
N ARG A 9 14.10 -46.31 57.52
CA ARG A 9 13.30 -47.07 56.55
C ARG A 9 12.60 -48.19 57.32
N ASN A 10 11.33 -48.47 57.03
CA ASN A 10 10.70 -49.81 56.87
C ASN A 10 9.16 -49.65 56.84
N ARG A 11 8.46 -50.00 55.75
CA ARG A 11 8.00 -51.33 55.24
C ARG A 11 6.71 -51.83 55.93
N SER A 12 5.65 -52.06 55.13
CA SER A 12 4.67 -53.18 55.18
C SER A 12 3.39 -52.80 54.39
N LEU A 13 3.18 -53.27 53.14
CA LEU A 13 2.42 -54.47 52.67
C LEU A 13 0.95 -54.13 52.25
N GLN A 14 0.65 -54.20 50.92
CA GLN A 14 -0.22 -55.21 50.21
C GLN A 14 -1.72 -54.82 50.20
N LEU A 15 -2.55 -54.94 49.14
CA LEU A 15 -2.63 -55.84 47.97
C LEU A 15 -3.47 -55.23 46.80
N GLN A 16 -3.13 -55.67 45.57
CA GLN A 16 -3.99 -56.05 44.41
C GLN A 16 -4.88 -55.00 43.68
N GLN A 17 -5.05 -54.98 42.35
CA GLN A 17 -4.72 -55.95 41.28
C GLN A 17 -4.81 -55.29 39.87
N THR A 18 -4.00 -55.81 38.93
CA THR A 18 -4.23 -55.98 37.45
C THR A 18 -4.40 -54.74 36.55
N MET A 19 -3.88 -54.64 35.30
CA MET A 19 -3.07 -55.53 34.45
C MET A 19 -2.30 -54.68 33.40
N PHE A 20 -1.13 -55.19 32.98
CA PHE A 20 -0.26 -54.73 31.88
C PHE A 20 -0.99 -54.77 30.51
N VAL A 21 -0.58 -54.02 29.47
CA VAL A 21 0.39 -54.44 28.43
C VAL A 21 0.96 -53.22 27.68
N THR A 22 2.28 -53.25 27.43
CA THR A 22 3.08 -52.34 26.61
C THR A 22 3.24 -52.83 25.16
N ARG A 23 3.23 -51.92 24.17
CA ARG A 23 3.82 -51.98 22.81
C ARG A 23 3.95 -50.51 22.36
N GLY A 24 5.11 -49.93 22.06
CA GLY A 24 6.03 -50.14 20.93
C GLY A 24 5.95 -48.88 20.04
N PRO A 25 7.06 -48.22 19.63
CA PRO A 25 6.98 -46.95 18.89
C PRO A 25 6.80 -47.24 17.40
N GLU A 26 5.68 -46.81 16.82
CA GLU A 26 5.47 -46.79 15.37
C GLU A 26 5.34 -45.34 14.89
N ASP A 27 5.91 -45.13 13.71
CA ASP A 27 6.08 -43.89 12.96
C ASP A 27 4.82 -43.01 12.87
N ASP A 28 4.87 -41.81 13.45
CA ASP A 28 3.90 -40.74 13.19
C ASP A 28 4.34 -39.98 11.92
N VAL A 29 3.89 -40.47 10.77
CA VAL A 29 3.82 -39.68 9.52
C VAL A 29 2.49 -38.92 9.56
N PRO A 30 2.47 -37.58 9.58
CA PRO A 30 1.21 -36.85 9.51
C PRO A 30 0.62 -36.97 8.10
N ASP A 31 -0.64 -37.40 8.07
CA ASP A 31 -1.50 -37.43 6.89
C ASP A 31 -1.47 -36.09 6.14
N LEU A 32 -1.32 -36.21 4.82
CA LEU A 32 -1.50 -35.14 3.86
C LEU A 32 -2.98 -34.72 3.88
N GLU A 33 -3.30 -33.63 4.57
CA GLU A 33 -4.47 -32.85 4.18
C GLU A 33 -4.10 -32.12 2.88
N ASP A 34 -4.56 -32.67 1.76
CA ASP A 34 -4.64 -31.98 0.47
C ASP A 34 -5.40 -30.66 0.69
N MET A 35 -4.66 -29.56 0.80
CA MET A 35 -5.24 -28.21 0.71
C MET A 35 -5.78 -28.05 -0.71
N ASP A 36 -7.10 -28.22 -0.83
CA ASP A 36 -7.89 -27.89 -2.00
C ASP A 36 -7.52 -26.50 -2.53
N THR A 37 -7.05 -26.47 -3.77
CA THR A 37 -6.66 -25.26 -4.52
C THR A 37 -7.72 -24.91 -5.57
N SER A 38 -9.00 -24.93 -5.18
CA SER A 38 -10.14 -24.48 -6.00
C SER A 38 -11.07 -23.62 -5.12
N ASP A 39 -11.58 -22.44 -5.49
CA ASP A 39 -11.62 -21.69 -6.73
C ASP A 39 -11.66 -20.20 -6.37
N SER A 40 -10.77 -19.39 -6.96
CA SER A 40 -10.91 -17.93 -6.91
C SER A 40 -12.13 -17.53 -7.75
N GLN A 41 -13.30 -17.32 -7.12
CA GLN A 41 -14.56 -17.03 -7.81
C GLN A 41 -14.49 -15.63 -8.45
N TRP A 42 -14.64 -15.54 -9.76
CA TRP A 42 -14.56 -14.27 -10.49
C TRP A 42 -15.94 -13.60 -10.57
N CYS A 43 -15.97 -12.31 -10.25
CA CYS A 43 -17.14 -11.47 -10.27
C CYS A 43 -17.07 -10.32 -11.27
N TRP A 44 -18.24 -9.85 -11.69
CA TRP A 44 -18.43 -8.83 -12.71
C TRP A 44 -19.16 -7.62 -12.15
N PHE A 45 -18.74 -6.45 -12.58
CA PHE A 45 -19.23 -5.16 -12.08
C PHE A 45 -19.49 -4.18 -13.22
N TYR A 46 -20.41 -3.24 -13.01
CA TYR A 46 -20.67 -2.10 -13.88
C TYR A 46 -20.56 -0.78 -13.11
N LEU A 47 -20.09 0.28 -13.78
CA LEU A 47 -20.00 1.62 -13.18
C LEU A 47 -21.34 2.33 -13.30
N ALA A 48 -22.06 2.50 -12.18
CA ALA A 48 -23.34 3.19 -12.15
C ALA A 48 -23.18 4.72 -12.24
N ASP A 49 -24.30 5.42 -12.48
CA ASP A 49 -24.31 6.89 -12.63
C ASP A 49 -23.93 7.64 -11.36
N CYS A 50 -24.00 6.98 -10.20
CA CYS A 50 -23.48 7.50 -8.94
C CYS A 50 -21.95 7.49 -8.85
N GLY A 51 -21.26 6.93 -9.88
CA GLY A 51 -19.81 6.79 -9.90
C GLY A 51 -19.29 5.58 -9.10
N VAL A 52 -20.18 4.65 -8.70
CA VAL A 52 -19.86 3.46 -7.90
C VAL A 52 -19.94 2.21 -8.77
N TRP A 53 -19.03 1.25 -8.51
CA TRP A 53 -19.06 -0.07 -9.15
C TRP A 53 -20.06 -0.97 -8.43
N HIS A 54 -21.10 -1.41 -9.15
CA HIS A 54 -22.07 -2.36 -8.65
C HIS A 54 -21.82 -3.74 -9.27
N MET A 55 -21.90 -4.79 -8.46
CA MET A 55 -21.84 -6.15 -8.98
C MET A 55 -23.15 -6.52 -9.67
N PHE A 56 -23.05 -7.44 -10.64
CA PHE A 56 -24.21 -8.12 -11.20
C PHE A 56 -24.74 -9.16 -10.20
N GLU A 57 -25.54 -8.70 -9.24
CA GLU A 57 -26.26 -9.54 -8.28
C GLU A 57 -27.74 -9.70 -8.64
N VAL A 58 -28.34 -10.79 -8.15
CA VAL A 58 -29.79 -11.00 -8.15
C VAL A 58 -30.30 -10.53 -6.80
N ASP A 59 -30.85 -9.32 -6.76
CA ASP A 59 -31.63 -8.88 -5.61
C ASP A 59 -32.91 -9.74 -5.55
N SER A 60 -33.30 -10.21 -4.36
CA SER A 60 -34.55 -10.98 -4.15
C SER A 60 -35.84 -10.21 -4.54
N SER A 61 -35.70 -8.92 -4.87
CA SER A 61 -36.76 -8.03 -5.38
C SER A 61 -36.63 -7.67 -6.86
N SER A 62 -35.56 -8.09 -7.53
CA SER A 62 -35.21 -7.72 -8.89
C SER A 62 -35.44 -8.88 -9.86
N THR A 63 -36.21 -8.66 -10.93
CA THR A 63 -36.47 -9.66 -11.97
C THR A 63 -35.30 -9.78 -12.97
N CYS A 64 -34.06 -9.62 -12.50
CA CYS A 64 -32.86 -9.74 -13.32
C CYS A 64 -32.40 -11.20 -13.30
N ASN A 65 -32.45 -11.87 -14.46
CA ASN A 65 -32.06 -13.28 -14.60
C ASN A 65 -30.56 -13.47 -14.87
N MET A 66 -29.73 -12.44 -14.68
CA MET A 66 -28.31 -12.48 -15.04
C MET A 66 -27.46 -12.29 -13.79
N THR A 67 -26.72 -13.33 -13.41
CA THR A 67 -25.77 -13.29 -12.30
C THR A 67 -24.36 -12.97 -12.80
N SER A 68 -23.51 -12.55 -11.88
CA SER A 68 -22.08 -12.44 -12.13
C SER A 68 -21.43 -13.75 -12.58
N GLU A 69 -21.93 -14.90 -12.14
CA GLU A 69 -21.42 -16.22 -12.54
C GLU A 69 -21.77 -16.54 -14.00
N ASP A 70 -22.98 -16.17 -14.43
CA ASP A 70 -23.41 -16.34 -15.82
C ASP A 70 -22.57 -15.49 -16.80
N ILE A 71 -22.23 -14.26 -16.40
CA ILE A 71 -21.36 -13.38 -17.18
C ILE A 71 -19.95 -13.97 -17.26
N GLU A 72 -19.42 -14.47 -16.14
CA GLU A 72 -18.10 -15.11 -16.09
C GLU A 72 -18.04 -16.34 -17.00
N LYS A 73 -19.08 -17.17 -17.02
CA LYS A 73 -19.18 -18.33 -17.90
C LYS A 73 -19.14 -17.95 -19.38
N HIS A 74 -19.85 -16.89 -19.77
CA HIS A 74 -19.84 -16.37 -21.15
C HIS A 74 -18.50 -15.73 -21.53
N TYR A 75 -17.88 -15.01 -20.61
CA TYR A 75 -16.57 -14.42 -20.87
C TYR A 75 -15.50 -15.51 -21.08
N ARG A 76 -15.54 -16.59 -20.29
CA ARG A 76 -14.61 -17.73 -20.45
C ARG A 76 -14.77 -18.43 -21.79
N SER A 77 -15.98 -18.50 -22.33
CA SER A 77 -16.21 -19.12 -23.65
C SER A 77 -15.84 -18.19 -24.80
N ASN A 78 -16.03 -16.87 -24.65
CA ASN A 78 -15.66 -15.89 -25.66
C ASN A 78 -15.30 -14.52 -25.05
N GLN A 79 -14.01 -14.27 -24.85
CA GLN A 79 -13.50 -13.04 -24.24
C GLN A 79 -13.68 -11.78 -25.10
N GLN A 80 -13.97 -11.94 -26.39
CA GLN A 80 -14.27 -10.85 -27.33
C GLN A 80 -15.76 -10.84 -27.72
N GLY A 81 -16.56 -11.64 -27.00
CA GLY A 81 -17.97 -11.84 -27.28
C GLY A 81 -18.83 -10.69 -26.78
N VAL A 82 -20.08 -10.73 -27.23
CA VAL A 82 -21.14 -9.84 -26.79
C VAL A 82 -22.21 -10.68 -26.09
N LEU A 83 -22.61 -10.26 -24.90
CA LEU A 83 -23.64 -10.89 -24.09
C LEU A 83 -24.83 -9.96 -23.92
N GLU A 84 -26.02 -10.39 -24.31
CA GLU A 84 -27.26 -9.65 -24.09
C GLU A 84 -28.00 -10.16 -22.85
N PHE A 85 -28.51 -9.24 -22.03
CA PHE A 85 -29.37 -9.56 -20.89
C PHE A 85 -30.45 -8.51 -20.67
N SER A 86 -31.53 -8.88 -19.99
CA SER A 86 -32.67 -7.98 -19.73
C SER A 86 -32.98 -7.87 -18.25
N THR A 87 -33.38 -6.68 -17.82
CA THR A 87 -34.01 -6.42 -16.52
C THR A 87 -35.49 -6.11 -16.73
N ALA A 88 -36.26 -5.90 -15.66
CA ALA A 88 -37.69 -5.55 -15.75
C ALA A 88 -38.00 -4.36 -16.67
N LYS A 89 -37.05 -3.42 -16.87
CA LYS A 89 -37.29 -2.17 -17.59
C LYS A 89 -36.48 -2.04 -18.89
N TYR A 90 -35.28 -2.60 -18.92
CA TYR A 90 -34.32 -2.34 -20.00
C TYR A 90 -33.59 -3.61 -20.44
N THR A 91 -33.17 -3.60 -21.70
CA THR A 91 -32.28 -4.61 -22.27
C THR A 91 -30.89 -4.00 -22.41
N TYR A 92 -29.87 -4.80 -22.09
CA TYR A 92 -28.49 -4.39 -22.02
C TYR A 92 -27.62 -5.35 -22.82
N LEU A 93 -26.57 -4.79 -23.41
CA LEU A 93 -25.57 -5.50 -24.19
C LEU A 93 -24.21 -5.26 -23.54
N LEU A 94 -23.57 -6.34 -23.10
CA LEU A 94 -22.22 -6.38 -22.55
C LEU A 94 -21.27 -6.73 -23.68
N ASP A 95 -20.35 -5.84 -23.99
CA ASP A 95 -19.28 -6.08 -24.95
C ASP A 95 -17.98 -6.28 -24.17
N PHE A 96 -17.47 -7.52 -24.20
CA PHE A 96 -16.26 -7.90 -23.48
C PHE A 96 -14.99 -7.40 -24.17
N SER A 97 -15.03 -7.14 -25.48
CA SER A 97 -13.87 -6.64 -26.22
C SER A 97 -13.48 -5.22 -25.78
N VAL A 98 -14.49 -4.36 -25.56
CA VAL A 98 -14.30 -2.97 -25.14
C VAL A 98 -14.60 -2.74 -23.65
N MET A 99 -14.99 -3.78 -22.93
CA MET A 99 -15.37 -3.74 -21.51
C MET A 99 -16.44 -2.67 -21.22
N LYS A 100 -17.55 -2.72 -21.96
CA LYS A 100 -18.69 -1.80 -21.78
C LYS A 100 -20.05 -2.50 -21.78
N GLN A 101 -20.97 -1.96 -21.00
CA GLN A 101 -22.40 -2.24 -21.05
C GLN A 101 -23.12 -1.12 -21.81
N THR A 102 -24.04 -1.46 -22.70
CA THR A 102 -24.88 -0.51 -23.44
C THR A 102 -26.36 -0.81 -23.22
N ASN A 103 -27.15 0.18 -22.83
CA ASN A 103 -28.60 0.06 -22.81
C ASN A 103 -29.15 0.19 -24.23
N THR A 104 -29.83 -0.83 -24.74
CA THR A 104 -30.27 -0.86 -26.15
C THR A 104 -31.43 0.10 -26.45
N LYS A 105 -32.21 0.49 -25.44
CA LYS A 105 -33.32 1.45 -25.59
C LYS A 105 -32.86 2.90 -25.52
N THR A 106 -31.87 3.22 -24.68
CA THR A 106 -31.43 4.60 -24.44
C THR A 106 -30.08 4.94 -25.07
N GLY A 107 -29.33 3.94 -25.54
CA GLY A 107 -27.97 4.09 -26.06
C GLY A 107 -26.91 4.41 -24.99
N LYS A 108 -27.29 4.51 -23.71
CA LYS A 108 -26.36 4.87 -22.64
C LYS A 108 -25.33 3.77 -22.42
N GLN A 109 -24.05 4.15 -22.40
CA GLN A 109 -22.93 3.25 -22.17
C GLN A 109 -22.32 3.43 -20.78
N ARG A 110 -21.87 2.33 -20.19
CA ARG A 110 -21.17 2.30 -18.89
C ARG A 110 -20.00 1.31 -18.94
N PRO A 111 -18.84 1.63 -18.32
CA PRO A 111 -17.75 0.66 -18.16
C PRO A 111 -18.16 -0.57 -17.35
N ILE A 112 -17.58 -1.73 -17.67
CA ILE A 112 -17.66 -2.97 -16.89
C ILE A 112 -16.26 -3.46 -16.49
N LYS A 113 -16.16 -4.27 -15.43
CA LYS A 113 -14.90 -4.90 -15.00
C LYS A 113 -15.12 -6.28 -14.39
N ARG A 114 -14.06 -7.10 -14.42
CA ARG A 114 -13.97 -8.44 -13.83
C ARG A 114 -12.97 -8.42 -12.66
N ALA A 115 -13.33 -8.94 -11.48
CA ALA A 115 -12.49 -8.99 -10.28
C ALA A 115 -12.89 -10.16 -9.36
N LEU A 116 -12.00 -10.66 -8.50
CA LEU A 116 -12.28 -11.80 -7.62
C LEU A 116 -13.28 -11.49 -6.48
N TYR A 117 -14.10 -12.48 -6.13
CA TYR A 117 -15.10 -12.43 -5.07
C TYR A 117 -14.43 -12.65 -3.71
N SER A 118 -14.57 -11.67 -2.81
CA SER A 118 -14.21 -11.82 -1.40
C SER A 118 -15.25 -11.12 -0.54
N VAL A 119 -15.87 -11.85 0.38
CA VAL A 119 -16.96 -11.37 1.27
C VAL A 119 -16.52 -10.13 2.07
N THR A 120 -15.23 -9.98 2.37
CA THR A 120 -14.64 -8.79 2.99
C THR A 120 -14.37 -7.65 2.00
N ALA A 121 -14.10 -7.94 0.71
CA ALA A 121 -13.96 -6.92 -0.32
C ALA A 121 -15.30 -6.22 -0.66
N PHE A 122 -16.43 -6.93 -0.59
CA PHE A 122 -17.75 -6.38 -0.94
C PHE A 122 -18.29 -5.36 0.05
N ARG A 123 -18.00 -5.55 1.35
CA ARG A 123 -18.35 -4.56 2.37
C ARG A 123 -17.59 -3.24 2.18
N PHE A 124 -16.44 -3.27 1.50
CA PHE A 124 -15.72 -2.07 1.09
C PHE A 124 -16.13 -1.55 -0.29
N ILE A 125 -16.61 -2.36 -1.24
CA ILE A 125 -17.01 -1.88 -2.58
C ILE A 125 -18.39 -1.20 -2.55
N CYS A 126 -19.33 -1.72 -1.75
CA CYS A 126 -20.72 -1.23 -1.71
C CYS A 126 -20.98 -0.13 -0.66
N ASP A 127 -20.20 -0.06 0.44
CA ASP A 127 -20.31 1.04 1.43
C ASP A 127 -19.33 2.21 1.17
N ASN A 128 -18.47 2.14 0.14
CA ASN A 128 -17.59 3.25 -0.24
C ASN A 128 -18.27 4.21 -1.22
N LEU A 129 -18.80 5.31 -0.70
CA LEU A 129 -18.77 6.56 -1.46
C LEU A 129 -17.30 6.94 -1.73
N SER A 130 -16.80 6.56 -2.91
CA SER A 130 -15.58 7.03 -3.59
C SER A 130 -14.21 6.69 -2.96
N LEU A 131 -13.65 5.52 -3.29
CA LEU A 131 -12.20 5.29 -3.29
C LEU A 131 -11.76 4.82 -4.69
N PRO A 132 -11.11 5.65 -5.50
CA PRO A 132 -10.38 5.18 -6.66
C PRO A 132 -9.04 4.60 -6.17
N VAL A 133 -9.00 3.30 -5.88
CA VAL A 133 -7.73 2.58 -5.87
C VAL A 133 -7.16 2.70 -7.29
N PRO A 134 -5.87 3.04 -7.49
CA PRO A 134 -5.31 3.12 -8.83
C PRO A 134 -5.52 1.82 -9.59
N SER A 135 -5.95 1.92 -10.86
CA SER A 135 -6.29 0.74 -11.67
C SER A 135 -5.13 -0.22 -11.93
N HIS A 136 -3.90 0.20 -11.62
CA HIS A 136 -2.68 -0.58 -11.80
C HIS A 136 -2.27 -1.39 -10.54
N TRP A 137 -2.98 -1.28 -9.42
CA TRP A 137 -2.65 -2.07 -8.23
C TRP A 137 -3.06 -3.55 -8.39
N GLU A 138 -2.09 -4.46 -8.21
CA GLU A 138 -2.30 -5.91 -8.08
C GLU A 138 -2.98 -6.29 -6.74
N MET A 139 -3.26 -7.58 -6.52
CA MET A 139 -3.98 -8.14 -5.37
C MET A 139 -3.49 -7.58 -4.02
N ILE A 140 -4.29 -6.70 -3.42
CA ILE A 140 -4.01 -6.11 -2.10
C ILE A 140 -4.32 -7.15 -1.03
N ASP A 141 -3.31 -7.59 -0.28
CA ASP A 141 -3.48 -8.35 0.96
C ASP A 141 -3.82 -7.38 2.08
N THR A 142 -5.02 -7.49 2.62
CA THR A 142 -5.53 -6.61 3.68
C THR A 142 -5.04 -6.99 5.08
N ASP A 143 -4.43 -8.16 5.24
CA ASP A 143 -3.91 -8.62 6.54
C ASP A 143 -2.49 -8.09 6.80
N GLN A 144 -1.82 -7.55 5.77
CA GLN A 144 -0.51 -6.91 5.87
C GLN A 144 -0.64 -5.38 5.88
N PRO A 145 0.19 -4.66 6.68
CA PRO A 145 0.13 -3.20 6.75
C PRO A 145 0.56 -2.52 5.43
N TYR A 146 1.36 -3.20 4.62
CA TYR A 146 1.74 -2.79 3.27
C TYR A 146 2.28 -3.99 2.49
N GLN A 147 2.30 -3.87 1.16
CA GLN A 147 2.98 -4.78 0.26
C GLN A 147 3.99 -4.05 -0.61
N MET A 148 5.04 -4.76 -1.04
CA MET A 148 5.99 -4.27 -2.04
C MET A 148 6.00 -5.20 -3.23
N ILE A 149 5.54 -4.70 -4.37
CA ILE A 149 5.42 -5.45 -5.61
C ILE A 149 6.56 -5.05 -6.54
N SER A 150 7.41 -6.00 -6.89
CA SER A 150 8.52 -5.73 -7.80
C SER A 150 7.98 -5.59 -9.23
N LEU A 151 8.23 -4.43 -9.84
CA LEU A 151 7.79 -4.16 -11.20
C LEU A 151 8.70 -4.85 -12.22
N LEU A 152 8.10 -5.40 -13.27
CA LEU A 152 8.84 -5.98 -14.39
C LEU A 152 9.35 -4.87 -15.31
N GLY A 153 10.59 -5.01 -15.78
CA GLY A 153 11.30 -3.98 -16.56
C GLY A 153 10.68 -3.63 -17.92
N ASP A 154 9.83 -4.52 -18.45
CA ASP A 154 9.12 -4.34 -19.72
C ASP A 154 7.83 -3.51 -19.57
N THR A 155 7.28 -3.39 -18.35
CA THR A 155 6.06 -2.64 -18.06
C THR A 155 6.21 -1.15 -18.33
N TYR A 156 5.12 -0.50 -18.74
CA TYR A 156 5.07 0.95 -18.92
C TYR A 156 5.37 1.70 -17.61
N GLU A 157 4.83 1.18 -16.49
CA GLU A 157 5.03 1.75 -15.16
C GLU A 157 6.52 1.78 -14.77
N TYR A 158 7.23 0.65 -14.91
CA TYR A 158 8.67 0.60 -14.65
C TYR A 158 9.43 1.64 -15.48
N LYS A 159 9.15 1.70 -16.79
CA LYS A 159 9.85 2.59 -17.72
C LYS A 159 9.66 4.07 -17.37
N GLU A 160 8.46 4.47 -16.96
CA GLU A 160 8.20 5.84 -16.53
C GLU A 160 8.96 6.20 -15.25
N VAL A 161 8.97 5.30 -14.26
CA VAL A 161 9.70 5.50 -13.00
C VAL A 161 11.21 5.53 -13.25
N ALA A 162 11.74 4.62 -14.07
CA ALA A 162 13.13 4.60 -14.49
C ALA A 162 13.52 5.91 -15.20
N ARG A 163 12.69 6.39 -16.13
CA ARG A 163 12.93 7.65 -16.86
C ARG A 163 13.04 8.86 -15.93
N LEU A 164 12.23 8.93 -14.86
CA LEU A 164 12.31 10.00 -13.87
C LEU A 164 13.65 9.98 -13.12
N PHE A 165 14.13 8.78 -12.77
CA PHE A 165 15.41 8.58 -12.08
C PHE A 165 16.59 8.93 -12.99
N GLU A 166 16.62 8.32 -14.19
CA GLU A 166 17.69 8.43 -15.18
C GLU A 166 17.91 9.86 -15.69
N ARG A 167 16.88 10.71 -15.64
CA ARG A 167 16.97 12.14 -15.99
C ARG A 167 18.07 12.88 -15.25
N THR A 168 18.39 12.46 -14.03
CA THR A 168 19.35 13.17 -13.15
C THR A 168 20.39 12.26 -12.51
N MET A 169 20.36 10.96 -12.84
CA MET A 169 21.23 9.96 -12.21
C MET A 169 21.59 8.88 -13.22
N ALA A 170 22.89 8.58 -13.37
CA ALA A 170 23.41 7.58 -14.30
C ALA A 170 23.65 6.19 -13.66
N ALA A 171 23.14 5.98 -12.45
CA ALA A 171 23.32 4.73 -11.70
C ALA A 171 22.47 3.59 -12.28
N HIS A 172 22.94 2.35 -12.13
CA HIS A 172 22.20 1.18 -12.59
C HIS A 172 21.06 0.84 -11.64
N ILE A 173 19.83 0.86 -12.13
CA ILE A 173 18.64 0.43 -11.37
C ILE A 173 18.66 -1.08 -11.20
N ARG A 174 18.69 -1.54 -9.95
CA ARG A 174 18.59 -2.96 -9.58
C ARG A 174 17.13 -3.43 -9.64
N ALA A 175 16.23 -2.67 -9.02
CA ALA A 175 14.81 -3.00 -8.93
C ALA A 175 13.98 -1.74 -8.65
N ILE A 176 12.73 -1.76 -9.13
CA ILE A 176 11.71 -0.77 -8.77
C ILE A 176 10.56 -1.56 -8.14
N LYS A 177 10.18 -1.18 -6.93
CA LYS A 177 9.09 -1.81 -6.18
C LYS A 177 7.98 -0.81 -5.96
N ARG A 178 6.76 -1.15 -6.38
CA ARG A 178 5.54 -0.40 -6.05
C ARG A 178 5.11 -0.74 -4.63
N ILE A 179 4.86 0.29 -3.84
CA ILE A 179 4.38 0.15 -2.46
C ILE A 179 2.86 0.25 -2.49
N GLN A 180 2.20 -0.75 -1.93
CA GLN A 180 0.76 -0.77 -1.78
C GLN A 180 0.43 -0.76 -0.30
N ASN A 181 0.12 0.42 0.21
CA ASN A 181 -0.41 0.62 1.55
C ASN A 181 -1.77 1.33 1.41
N ILE A 182 -2.86 0.60 1.66
CA ILE A 182 -4.22 1.09 1.47
C ILE A 182 -4.61 2.16 2.50
N ASP A 183 -4.15 2.00 3.75
CA ASP A 183 -4.45 2.94 4.83
C ASP A 183 -3.79 4.29 4.55
N LEU A 184 -2.49 4.29 4.22
CA LEU A 184 -1.77 5.51 3.86
C LEU A 184 -2.35 6.16 2.59
N TRP A 185 -2.81 5.35 1.64
CA TRP A 185 -3.49 5.85 0.45
C TRP A 185 -4.83 6.52 0.79
N GLU A 186 -5.60 5.96 1.72
CA GLU A 186 -6.83 6.59 2.21
C GLU A 186 -6.54 7.94 2.87
N PHE A 187 -5.55 7.99 3.77
CA PHE A 187 -5.13 9.24 4.42
C PHE A 187 -4.71 10.29 3.39
N PHE A 188 -3.91 9.90 2.39
CA PHE A 188 -3.42 10.79 1.35
C PHE A 188 -4.54 11.26 0.40
N CYS A 189 -5.19 10.35 -0.31
CA CYS A 189 -6.18 10.69 -1.34
C CYS A 189 -7.51 11.16 -0.76
N ARG A 190 -8.08 10.42 0.19
CA ARG A 190 -9.45 10.70 0.68
C ARG A 190 -9.46 11.78 1.73
N ARG A 191 -8.54 11.74 2.69
CA ARG A 191 -8.55 12.70 3.80
C ARG A 191 -7.82 13.97 3.39
N LYS A 192 -6.53 13.90 3.09
CA LYS A 192 -5.72 15.10 2.90
C LYS A 192 -6.02 15.83 1.60
N LYS A 193 -5.99 15.15 0.45
CA LYS A 193 -6.24 15.79 -0.86
C LYS A 193 -7.64 16.39 -0.94
N ALA A 194 -8.68 15.66 -0.51
CA ALA A 194 -10.05 16.19 -0.50
C ALA A 194 -10.24 17.35 0.49
N GLN A 195 -9.61 17.29 1.67
CA GLN A 195 -9.63 18.39 2.63
C GLN A 195 -9.01 19.65 2.02
N LEU A 196 -7.82 19.56 1.42
CA LEU A 196 -7.14 20.70 0.81
C LEU A 196 -7.97 21.32 -0.33
N ARG A 197 -8.59 20.50 -1.20
CA ARG A 197 -9.52 20.96 -2.25
C ARG A 197 -10.68 21.78 -1.67
N LYS A 198 -11.29 21.32 -0.57
CA LYS A 198 -12.39 22.02 0.11
C LYS A 198 -11.95 23.32 0.76
N ILE A 199 -10.82 23.31 1.49
CA ILE A 199 -10.27 24.50 2.17
C ILE A 199 -9.95 25.59 1.15
N LYS A 200 -9.30 25.21 0.04
CA LYS A 200 -8.84 26.14 -0.99
C LYS A 200 -9.89 26.47 -2.05
N ARG A 201 -11.00 25.73 -2.08
CA ARG A 201 -12.06 25.85 -3.09
C ARG A 201 -11.53 25.68 -4.51
N VAL A 202 -10.60 24.75 -4.70
CA VAL A 202 -10.01 24.40 -6.00
C VAL A 202 -10.33 22.95 -6.35
N GLN A 203 -10.43 22.67 -7.65
CA GLN A 203 -10.71 21.32 -8.12
C GLN A 203 -9.50 20.40 -8.00
N ASP A 204 -8.29 20.95 -8.12
CA ASP A 204 -7.07 20.17 -7.97
C ASP A 204 -6.00 20.87 -7.14
N ILE A 205 -5.16 20.05 -6.51
CA ILE A 205 -4.03 20.49 -5.69
C ILE A 205 -2.78 20.06 -6.42
N GLU A 206 -1.80 20.95 -6.52
CA GLU A 206 -0.55 20.64 -7.17
C GLU A 206 0.12 19.44 -6.49
N GLU A 207 0.27 18.37 -7.26
CA GLU A 207 0.86 17.10 -6.85
C GLU A 207 2.12 16.87 -7.67
N ARG A 208 3.21 16.45 -7.02
CA ARG A 208 4.48 16.14 -7.68
C ARG A 208 5.01 14.79 -7.23
N MET A 209 5.68 14.11 -8.16
CA MET A 209 6.50 12.95 -7.88
C MET A 209 7.91 13.42 -7.52
N LEU A 210 8.33 13.16 -6.29
CA LEU A 210 9.60 13.65 -5.76
C LEU A 210 10.38 12.53 -5.08
N PHE A 211 11.71 12.65 -5.10
CA PHE A 211 12.64 11.67 -4.56
C PHE A 211 12.92 11.93 -3.08
N HIS A 212 13.07 10.85 -2.31
CA HIS A 212 13.54 10.90 -0.92
C HIS A 212 14.59 9.81 -0.68
N GLY A 213 15.83 10.23 -0.45
CA GLY A 213 16.92 9.32 -0.10
C GLY A 213 16.92 9.03 1.40
N THR A 214 17.03 7.76 1.76
CA THR A 214 17.08 7.32 3.17
C THR A 214 18.00 6.11 3.32
N SER A 215 18.33 5.76 4.56
CA SER A 215 19.08 4.55 4.87
C SER A 215 18.18 3.31 4.89
N TYR A 216 18.76 2.16 4.57
CA TYR A 216 18.03 0.91 4.38
C TYR A 216 17.19 0.50 5.61
N ASN A 217 17.70 0.74 6.81
CA ASN A 217 17.05 0.42 8.08
C ASN A 217 15.74 1.19 8.35
N VAL A 218 15.47 2.29 7.63
CA VAL A 218 14.26 3.11 7.83
C VAL A 218 13.16 2.79 6.81
N ILE A 219 13.47 2.02 5.76
CA ILE A 219 12.54 1.69 4.66
C ILE A 219 11.26 1.05 5.20
N GLN A 220 11.40 0.01 6.04
CA GLN A 220 10.23 -0.68 6.61
C GLN A 220 9.35 0.27 7.42
N ALA A 221 9.95 1.16 8.22
CA ALA A 221 9.20 2.13 9.00
C ALA A 221 8.43 3.11 8.10
N ILE A 222 9.04 3.59 7.01
CA ILE A 222 8.38 4.48 6.05
C ILE A 222 7.23 3.78 5.33
N CYS A 223 7.42 2.54 4.88
CA CYS A 223 6.35 1.80 4.19
C CYS A 223 5.15 1.51 5.11
N THR A 224 5.38 1.26 6.39
CA THR A 224 4.32 0.97 7.36
C THR A 224 3.65 2.24 7.88
N HIS A 225 4.42 3.27 8.24
CA HIS A 225 3.94 4.41 9.03
C HIS A 225 4.07 5.77 8.33
N ASN A 226 4.50 5.78 7.06
CA ASN A 226 4.82 6.98 6.29
C ASN A 226 6.08 7.72 6.79
N PHE A 227 6.43 8.82 6.15
CA PHE A 227 7.60 9.64 6.51
C PHE A 227 7.37 10.40 7.82
N ASP A 228 8.31 10.26 8.75
CA ASP A 228 8.33 11.02 10.00
C ASP A 228 9.68 11.72 10.18
N TRP A 229 9.69 13.03 9.96
CA TRP A 229 10.88 13.86 10.11
C TRP A 229 11.42 13.86 11.55
N ARG A 230 10.56 13.58 12.55
CA ARG A 230 10.98 13.52 13.96
C ARG A 230 11.89 12.31 14.23
N LEU A 231 11.80 11.27 13.41
CA LEU A 231 12.66 10.09 13.49
C LEU A 231 13.97 10.26 12.73
N SER A 232 14.03 11.21 11.80
CA SER A 232 15.15 11.36 10.85
C SER A 232 16.33 12.18 11.40
N GLY A 233 16.18 12.79 12.58
CA GLY A 233 17.18 13.69 13.17
C GLY A 233 17.31 14.98 12.35
N SER A 234 17.34 16.13 13.04
CA SER A 234 17.43 17.46 12.43
C SER A 234 18.84 17.75 11.88
N HIS A 235 19.22 17.08 10.80
CA HIS A 235 20.47 17.32 10.10
C HIS A 235 20.25 18.26 8.91
N GLY A 236 20.36 19.56 9.16
CA GLY A 236 20.32 20.56 8.09
C GLY A 236 18.91 20.99 7.68
N ASP A 237 18.04 21.24 8.68
CA ASP A 237 16.72 21.84 8.50
C ASP A 237 16.82 23.30 7.99
N VAL A 238 17.35 23.52 6.79
CA VAL A 238 17.59 24.86 6.24
C VAL A 238 16.28 25.56 5.87
N TYR A 239 15.30 24.78 5.39
CA TYR A 239 14.04 25.28 4.84
C TYR A 239 12.81 24.95 5.72
N GLY A 240 13.05 24.39 6.90
CA GLY A 240 12.03 24.05 7.91
C GLY A 240 12.21 22.67 8.51
N LYS A 241 11.55 22.44 9.63
CA LYS A 241 11.51 21.15 10.35
C LYS A 241 10.39 20.29 9.78
N GLY A 242 10.69 19.59 8.71
CA GLY A 242 9.76 18.75 7.98
C GLY A 242 10.49 17.68 7.18
N THR A 243 9.74 16.87 6.44
CA THR A 243 10.31 15.86 5.55
C THR A 243 10.74 16.51 4.25
N TYR A 244 12.00 16.27 3.85
CA TYR A 244 12.60 16.84 2.64
C TYR A 244 12.43 15.91 1.45
N PHE A 245 12.01 16.46 0.32
CA PHE A 245 11.90 15.78 -0.96
C PHE A 245 12.65 16.57 -2.03
N ALA A 246 13.31 15.88 -2.96
CA ALA A 246 14.05 16.49 -4.04
C ALA A 246 13.39 16.22 -5.39
N ARG A 247 13.45 17.20 -6.30
CA ARG A 247 13.07 17.02 -7.69
C ARG A 247 14.00 16.06 -8.44
N ASP A 248 15.28 16.09 -8.08
CA ASP A 248 16.36 15.40 -8.78
C ASP A 248 16.86 14.21 -7.94
N ALA A 249 16.84 13.00 -8.52
CA ALA A 249 17.30 11.77 -7.88
C ALA A 249 18.77 11.86 -7.43
N GLY A 250 19.61 12.50 -8.25
CA GLY A 250 21.03 12.72 -7.93
C GLY A 250 21.25 13.58 -6.67
N TYR A 251 20.28 14.40 -6.25
CA TYR A 251 20.35 15.10 -4.97
C TYR A 251 20.00 14.15 -3.81
N SER A 252 18.89 13.40 -3.94
CA SER A 252 18.44 12.43 -2.94
C SER A 252 19.43 11.30 -2.70
N SER A 253 20.19 10.88 -3.71
CA SER A 253 21.19 9.80 -3.58
C SER A 253 22.29 10.08 -2.55
N LYS A 254 22.55 11.36 -2.24
CA LYS A 254 23.51 11.78 -1.20
C LYS A 254 23.05 11.43 0.21
N PHE A 255 21.75 11.23 0.39
CA PHE A 255 21.12 10.87 1.67
C PHE A 255 20.86 9.36 1.79
N CYS A 256 21.08 8.59 0.72
CA CYS A 256 21.11 7.13 0.74
C CYS A 256 22.40 6.66 1.44
N ARG A 257 22.40 6.72 2.77
CA ARG A 257 23.53 6.33 3.61
C ARG A 257 23.56 4.82 3.81
N SER A 258 24.74 4.22 3.71
CA SER A 258 25.05 2.96 4.40
C SER A 258 25.18 3.25 5.89
N ALA A 259 24.59 2.42 6.77
CA ALA A 259 24.50 2.62 8.22
C ALA A 259 25.85 2.50 8.97
N GLY A 260 26.97 2.86 8.34
CA GLY A 260 28.30 2.81 8.96
C GLY A 260 28.41 3.61 10.26
N ASN A 261 27.57 4.63 10.49
CA ASN A 261 27.77 5.60 11.58
C ASN A 261 26.54 5.88 12.48
N HIS A 262 25.44 5.12 12.42
CA HIS A 262 24.23 5.44 13.22
C HIS A 262 23.58 4.25 13.96
N LEU A 263 24.33 3.18 14.20
CA LEU A 263 23.86 2.01 14.98
C LEU A 263 23.52 2.32 16.45
N THR A 264 23.77 3.52 16.97
CA THR A 264 23.73 3.78 18.42
C THR A 264 22.37 4.27 18.98
N SER A 265 21.40 4.69 18.15
CA SER A 265 20.15 5.28 18.67
C SER A 265 18.91 4.36 18.63
N LEU A 266 18.82 3.42 17.68
CA LEU A 266 17.63 2.58 17.50
C LEU A 266 17.72 1.20 18.18
N GLN A 267 18.91 0.74 18.57
CA GLN A 267 19.06 -0.50 19.36
C GLN A 267 18.58 -0.37 20.81
N LYS A 268 18.33 0.85 21.30
CA LYS A 268 18.00 1.09 22.72
C LYS A 268 16.58 0.68 23.13
N HIS A 269 15.68 0.36 22.18
CA HIS A 269 14.27 0.08 22.46
C HIS A 269 13.79 -1.31 22.00
N GLY A 270 14.68 -2.19 21.51
CA GLY A 270 14.34 -3.61 21.28
C GLY A 270 13.25 -3.88 20.21
N VAL A 271 12.95 -2.92 19.34
CA VAL A 271 11.82 -2.99 18.38
C VAL A 271 12.17 -3.61 17.02
N THR A 272 13.42 -4.03 16.80
CA THR A 272 13.85 -4.62 15.52
C THR A 272 14.22 -6.10 15.70
N PRO A 273 13.57 -7.02 14.97
CA PRO A 273 14.08 -8.38 14.81
C PRO A 273 15.51 -8.35 14.22
N PRO A 274 16.38 -9.31 14.59
CA PRO A 274 17.71 -9.45 14.02
C PRO A 274 17.61 -10.11 12.63
N VAL A 275 17.01 -9.43 11.65
CA VAL A 275 16.79 -10.01 10.30
C VAL A 275 17.82 -9.50 9.28
N PHE A 276 18.49 -8.37 9.51
CA PHE A 276 19.47 -7.83 8.57
C PHE A 276 20.90 -8.05 9.07
N GLN A 277 21.45 -9.26 8.81
CA GLN A 277 22.81 -9.65 9.20
C GLN A 277 23.91 -8.96 8.38
N SER A 278 23.58 -8.26 7.29
CA SER A 278 24.50 -7.38 6.55
C SER A 278 23.73 -6.35 5.73
N GLU A 279 24.32 -5.16 5.55
CA GLU A 279 23.73 -4.16 4.67
C GLU A 279 23.80 -4.61 3.21
N PRO A 280 22.75 -4.35 2.43
CA PRO A 280 22.80 -4.63 1.00
C PRO A 280 23.90 -3.81 0.29
N PRO A 281 24.54 -4.36 -0.76
CA PRO A 281 25.55 -3.64 -1.53
C PRO A 281 24.97 -2.58 -2.49
N PHE A 282 23.69 -2.21 -2.31
CA PHE A 282 22.96 -1.26 -3.13
C PHE A 282 22.32 -0.19 -2.25
N LYS A 283 22.05 0.97 -2.85
CA LYS A 283 21.34 2.08 -2.23
C LYS A 283 19.85 1.99 -2.55
N SER A 284 19.04 2.60 -1.70
CA SER A 284 17.60 2.70 -1.91
C SER A 284 17.12 4.14 -1.76
N MET A 285 16.17 4.55 -2.59
CA MET A 285 15.46 5.81 -2.43
C MET A 285 13.98 5.65 -2.76
N PHE A 286 13.14 6.46 -2.14
CA PHE A 286 11.72 6.51 -2.47
C PHE A 286 11.45 7.50 -3.60
N ILE A 287 10.44 7.20 -4.40
CA ILE A 287 9.64 8.23 -5.07
C ILE A 287 8.29 8.28 -4.37
N ALA A 288 7.91 9.49 -3.95
CA ALA A 288 6.66 9.73 -3.28
C ALA A 288 5.78 10.67 -4.09
N ARG A 289 4.46 10.46 -4.01
CA ARG A 289 3.46 11.46 -4.37
C ARG A 289 3.40 12.48 -3.27
N VAL A 290 3.58 13.75 -3.62
CA VAL A 290 3.61 14.85 -2.67
C VAL A 290 2.62 15.92 -3.09
N LEU A 291 1.67 16.25 -2.20
CA LEU A 291 0.78 17.39 -2.35
C LEU A 291 1.54 18.67 -1.96
N VAL A 292 2.26 19.24 -2.93
CA VAL A 292 3.07 20.45 -2.73
C VAL A 292 2.20 21.71 -2.64
N GLY A 293 1.06 21.73 -3.32
CA GLY A 293 0.12 22.85 -3.29
C GLY A 293 0.78 24.20 -3.58
N ASP A 294 0.37 25.22 -2.84
CA ASP A 294 1.01 26.53 -2.88
C ASP A 294 2.21 26.53 -1.95
N TYR A 295 3.37 26.90 -2.47
CA TYR A 295 4.64 26.91 -1.74
C TYR A 295 5.27 28.31 -1.67
N THR A 296 6.18 28.47 -0.71
CA THR A 296 7.01 29.67 -0.53
C THR A 296 8.42 29.29 -0.06
N VAL A 297 9.35 30.24 -0.03
CA VAL A 297 10.72 29.98 0.45
C VAL A 297 10.68 29.55 1.91
N GLY A 298 11.40 28.47 2.22
CA GLY A 298 11.51 27.93 3.57
C GLY A 298 12.45 28.72 4.48
N ASN A 299 12.32 28.45 5.78
CA ASN A 299 13.20 28.98 6.80
C ASN A 299 13.41 27.93 7.89
N SER A 300 14.63 27.83 8.42
CA SER A 300 15.02 26.82 9.40
C SER A 300 14.20 26.83 10.70
N THR A 301 13.59 27.96 11.03
CA THR A 301 12.74 28.10 12.23
C THR A 301 11.32 27.56 12.05
N TYR A 302 10.89 27.29 10.81
CA TYR A 302 9.52 26.86 10.52
C TYR A 302 9.28 25.43 10.99
N CYS A 303 8.25 25.24 11.83
CA CYS A 303 7.71 23.93 12.21
C CYS A 303 6.41 23.58 11.46
N ARG A 304 5.93 24.50 10.62
CA ARG A 304 4.77 24.39 9.74
C ARG A 304 4.92 25.43 8.61
N PRO A 305 4.18 25.33 7.51
CA PRO A 305 4.23 26.35 6.46
C PRO A 305 3.85 27.74 7.02
N PRO A 306 4.49 28.81 6.52
CA PRO A 306 4.17 30.17 6.96
C PRO A 306 2.79 30.61 6.45
N SER A 307 2.29 31.70 7.02
CA SER A 307 1.02 32.31 6.62
C SER A 307 1.18 33.17 5.37
N LYS A 308 0.15 33.18 4.50
CA LYS A 308 0.09 34.02 3.30
C LYS A 308 -0.25 35.48 3.60
N ASP A 309 -1.07 35.69 4.62
CA ASP A 309 -1.68 36.98 4.97
C ASP A 309 -1.48 37.34 6.46
N LYS A 310 -0.56 36.64 7.14
CA LYS A 310 -0.31 36.72 8.59
C LYS A 310 -1.48 36.21 9.46
N SER A 311 -2.52 35.60 8.88
CA SER A 311 -3.56 34.89 9.63
C SER A 311 -3.10 33.49 10.07
N PHE A 312 -3.80 32.91 11.04
CA PHE A 312 -3.52 31.55 11.52
C PHE A 312 -4.08 30.44 10.62
N VAL A 313 -4.97 30.78 9.68
CA VAL A 313 -5.76 29.81 8.90
C VAL A 313 -5.32 29.71 7.45
N ASN A 314 -4.81 30.81 6.87
CA ASN A 314 -4.40 30.86 5.47
C ASN A 314 -2.89 30.62 5.35
N LEU A 315 -2.50 29.35 5.41
CA LEU A 315 -1.12 28.91 5.30
C LEU A 315 -0.78 28.50 3.87
N TYR A 316 0.51 28.54 3.53
CA TYR A 316 1.04 27.74 2.41
C TYR A 316 0.91 26.23 2.73
N ASP A 317 1.10 25.35 1.75
CA ASP A 317 1.06 23.89 1.99
C ASP A 317 2.46 23.29 2.14
N SER A 318 3.47 23.93 1.56
CA SER A 318 4.85 23.47 1.63
C SER A 318 5.86 24.63 1.54
N CYS A 319 7.11 24.33 1.86
CA CYS A 319 8.23 25.25 1.71
C CYS A 319 9.22 24.73 0.65
N VAL A 320 9.92 25.64 -0.03
CA VAL A 320 10.90 25.31 -1.07
C VAL A 320 12.23 26.05 -0.87
N ASP A 321 13.26 25.61 -1.58
CA ASP A 321 14.55 26.31 -1.66
C ASP A 321 14.47 27.57 -2.54
N ASP A 322 13.78 27.49 -3.67
CA ASP A 322 13.59 28.59 -4.62
C ASP A 322 12.18 28.55 -5.22
N ILE A 323 11.48 29.70 -5.26
CA ILE A 323 10.09 29.75 -5.75
C ILE A 323 10.03 29.59 -7.28
N THR A 324 11.05 30.07 -8.00
CA THR A 324 11.04 30.10 -9.48
C THR A 324 11.41 28.74 -10.08
N ASN A 325 12.30 28.01 -9.42
CA ASN A 325 12.79 26.71 -9.86
C ASN A 325 13.05 25.79 -8.66
N PRO A 326 11.99 25.34 -7.95
CA PRO A 326 12.13 24.57 -6.74
C PRO A 326 12.78 23.22 -7.02
N LYS A 327 13.87 22.93 -6.31
CA LYS A 327 14.57 21.64 -6.34
C LYS A 327 14.31 20.84 -5.07
N ILE A 328 13.99 21.51 -3.98
CA ILE A 328 13.72 20.92 -2.68
C ILE A 328 12.34 21.36 -2.22
N PHE A 329 11.56 20.41 -1.73
CA PHE A 329 10.27 20.64 -1.09
C PHE A 329 10.32 20.11 0.34
N VAL A 330 9.83 20.91 1.28
CA VAL A 330 9.70 20.54 2.69
C VAL A 330 8.23 20.42 3.05
N ILE A 331 7.86 19.24 3.53
CA ILE A 331 6.49 18.88 3.87
C ILE A 331 6.39 18.66 5.38
N PHE A 332 5.41 19.30 6.01
CA PHE A 332 5.28 19.31 7.47
C PHE A 332 4.22 18.33 8.00
N ASP A 333 3.28 17.91 7.15
CA ASP A 333 2.24 16.92 7.47
C ASP A 333 2.48 15.64 6.64
N SER A 334 2.68 14.52 7.33
CA SER A 334 2.95 13.22 6.70
C SER A 334 1.80 12.77 5.79
N ASN A 335 0.56 13.19 6.04
CA ASN A 335 -0.59 12.84 5.21
C ASN A 335 -0.59 13.57 3.84
N GLN A 336 0.28 14.57 3.63
CA GLN A 336 0.51 15.18 2.31
C GLN A 336 1.40 14.33 1.41
N VAL A 337 1.87 13.18 1.89
CA VAL A 337 2.82 12.33 1.19
C VAL A 337 2.32 10.90 1.15
N TYR A 338 2.55 10.24 0.02
CA TYR A 338 2.41 8.80 -0.13
C TYR A 338 3.68 8.20 -0.74
N PRO A 339 4.40 7.28 -0.06
CA PRO A 339 5.53 6.57 -0.65
C PRO A 339 5.00 5.59 -1.69
N GLU A 340 5.15 5.90 -2.98
CA GLU A 340 4.56 5.11 -4.06
C GLU A 340 5.53 4.06 -4.61
N TYR A 341 6.81 4.43 -4.74
CA TYR A 341 7.84 3.53 -5.26
C TYR A 341 9.09 3.54 -4.39
N LEU A 342 9.75 2.38 -4.33
CA LEU A 342 11.10 2.21 -3.81
C LEU A 342 12.02 1.79 -4.97
N ILE A 343 13.03 2.60 -5.25
CA ILE A 343 14.08 2.28 -6.23
C ILE A 343 15.30 1.76 -5.48
N GLU A 344 15.79 0.59 -5.89
CA GLU A 344 17.08 0.03 -5.49
C GLU A 344 18.07 0.20 -6.65
N PHE A 345 19.27 0.71 -6.38
CA PHE A 345 20.28 1.02 -7.41
C PHE A 345 21.71 0.92 -6.86
N TYR A 346 22.69 0.75 -7.74
CA TYR A 346 24.12 0.64 -7.39
C TYR A 346 24.87 1.97 -7.47
#